data_AF-A0A7S2PUI6-F1
#
_entry.id   AF-A0A7S2PUI6-F1
#
_cell.length_a   1.000
_cell.length_b   1.000
_cell.length_c   1.000
_cell.angle_alpha   90.00
_cell.angle_beta   90.00
_cell.angle_gamma   90.00
#
_symmetry.space_group_name_H-M   'P 1'
#
loop_
_entity.id
_entity.type
_entity.pdbx_description
1 polymer ?
#
loop_
_entity_poly.entity_id
_entity_poly.type
_entity_poly.pdbx_seq_one_letter_code
_entity_poly.pdbx_strand_id
1 'polypeptide(L)'
;EQQLAEQDIQVSPEQPLVVYIPCGVGGAPGGICWGLKHRFGDSVHVFFAEPTHAPCVTVGLASGLHDKVCVQDLGLDGRTEADGLAVSRASGLVCEMVQGLVAGCFTVDDQELLVRLGQLV
;
A
#
# COMPACT_ATOMS: atom_id res chain seq x y z
N GLU A 1 -8.84 -12.69 10.97
CA GLU A 1 -9.70 -12.95 12.14
C GLU A 1 -9.14 -14.06 13.01
N GLN A 2 -9.24 -15.34 12.62
CA GLN A 2 -8.81 -16.49 13.44
C GLN A 2 -7.44 -16.27 14.11
N GLN A 3 -6.39 -15.95 13.34
CA GLN A 3 -5.03 -15.71 13.85
C GLN A 3 -4.90 -14.55 14.87
N LEU A 4 -5.86 -13.60 14.90
CA LEU A 4 -5.91 -12.53 15.88
C LEU A 4 -6.64 -13.00 17.15
N ALA A 5 -7.76 -13.71 16.99
CA ALA A 5 -8.50 -14.32 18.11
C ALA A 5 -7.67 -15.40 18.84
N GLU A 6 -6.86 -16.18 18.12
CA GLU A 6 -5.88 -17.14 18.67
C GLU A 6 -4.75 -16.47 19.48
N GLN A 7 -4.59 -15.14 19.36
CA GLN A 7 -3.63 -14.31 20.10
C GLN A 7 -4.32 -13.33 21.06
N ASP A 8 -5.64 -13.45 21.27
CA ASP A 8 -6.50 -12.52 22.05
C ASP A 8 -6.41 -11.04 21.59
N ILE A 9 -6.10 -10.81 20.31
CA ILE A 9 -6.04 -9.49 19.69
C ILE A 9 -7.44 -9.11 19.19
N GLN A 10 -8.09 -8.21 19.91
CA GLN A 10 -9.37 -7.62 19.51
C GLN A 10 -9.16 -6.50 18.49
N VAL A 11 -10.18 -6.24 17.67
CA VAL A 11 -10.20 -5.18 16.66
C VAL A 11 -11.52 -4.44 16.76
N SER A 12 -11.47 -3.18 17.20
CA SER A 12 -12.64 -2.33 17.46
C SER A 12 -12.32 -0.85 17.20
N PRO A 13 -13.29 0.09 17.30
CA PRO A 13 -13.00 1.52 17.22
C PRO A 13 -12.03 2.03 18.30
N GLU A 14 -12.03 1.38 19.47
CA GLU A 14 -11.13 1.67 20.60
C GLU A 14 -9.77 0.97 20.47
N GLN A 15 -9.70 -0.10 19.69
CA GLN A 15 -8.48 -0.88 19.39
C GLN A 15 -8.38 -1.13 17.87
N PRO A 16 -8.11 -0.09 17.06
CA PRO A 16 -8.12 -0.21 15.61
C PRO A 16 -6.87 -0.94 15.09
N LEU A 17 -7.07 -1.83 14.13
CA LEU A 17 -5.98 -2.54 13.45
C LEU A 17 -5.34 -1.62 12.40
N VAL A 18 -4.03 -1.37 12.50
CA VAL A 18 -3.26 -0.63 11.48
C VAL A 18 -2.39 -1.59 10.69
N VAL A 19 -2.50 -1.56 9.36
CA VAL A 19 -1.79 -2.48 8.46
C VAL A 19 -1.02 -1.69 7.39
N TYR A 20 0.28 -1.96 7.29
CA TYR A 20 1.15 -1.39 6.26
C TYR A 20 1.46 -2.48 5.22
N ILE A 21 1.22 -2.22 3.95
CA ILE A 21 1.37 -3.20 2.87
C ILE A 21 2.30 -2.65 1.78
N PRO A 22 3.44 -3.31 1.48
CA PRO A 22 4.28 -2.99 0.34
C PRO A 22 3.50 -3.10 -0.98
N CYS A 23 3.61 -2.08 -1.84
CA CYS A 23 2.78 -1.95 -3.02
C CYS A 23 3.62 -1.73 -4.30
N GLY A 24 3.35 -2.57 -5.31
CA GLY A 24 3.73 -2.32 -6.70
C GLY A 24 2.46 -1.95 -7.49
N VAL A 25 2.08 -2.75 -8.49
CA VAL A 25 0.87 -2.54 -9.33
C VAL A 25 -0.48 -2.52 -8.58
N GLY A 26 -0.47 -2.79 -7.27
CA GLY A 26 -1.62 -2.72 -6.38
C GLY A 26 -2.46 -3.99 -6.25
N GLY A 27 -2.31 -4.99 -7.13
CA GLY A 27 -3.20 -6.17 -7.18
C GLY A 27 -3.43 -6.88 -5.84
N ALA A 28 -2.37 -7.43 -5.24
CA ALA A 28 -2.46 -8.09 -3.93
C ALA A 28 -2.74 -7.11 -2.77
N PRO A 29 -2.07 -5.94 -2.66
CA PRO A 29 -2.38 -4.94 -1.64
C PRO A 29 -3.84 -4.49 -1.63
N GLY A 30 -4.44 -4.30 -2.80
CA GLY A 30 -5.85 -3.93 -2.97
C GLY A 30 -6.79 -5.05 -2.55
N GLY A 31 -6.52 -6.30 -2.94
CA GLY A 31 -7.30 -7.45 -2.49
C GLY A 31 -7.26 -7.66 -0.97
N ILE A 32 -6.09 -7.46 -0.36
CA ILE A 32 -5.92 -7.50 1.10
C ILE A 32 -6.64 -6.33 1.76
N CYS A 33 -6.49 -5.10 1.24
CA CYS A 33 -7.19 -3.90 1.73
C CYS A 33 -8.71 -4.08 1.70
N TRP A 34 -9.25 -4.57 0.59
CA TRP A 34 -10.68 -4.85 0.42
C TRP A 34 -11.16 -5.92 1.41
N GLY A 35 -10.44 -7.04 1.54
CA GLY A 35 -10.79 -8.12 2.47
C GLY A 35 -10.75 -7.70 3.94
N LEU A 36 -9.75 -6.90 4.33
CA LEU A 36 -9.66 -6.30 5.66
C LEU A 36 -10.81 -5.34 5.93
N LYS A 37 -11.08 -4.40 5.02
CA LYS A 37 -12.21 -3.46 5.14
C LYS A 37 -13.56 -4.18 5.17
N HIS A 38 -13.73 -5.24 4.39
CA HIS A 38 -14.96 -6.04 4.40
C HIS A 38 -15.19 -6.76 5.74
N ARG A 39 -14.14 -7.24 6.43
CA ARG A 39 -14.30 -7.90 7.74
C ARG A 39 -14.34 -6.94 8.93
N PHE A 40 -13.53 -5.88 8.93
CA PHE A 40 -13.34 -5.02 10.12
C PHE A 40 -13.91 -3.59 9.97
N GLY A 41 -14.42 -3.22 8.79
CA GLY A 41 -15.04 -1.93 8.54
C GLY A 41 -14.09 -0.76 8.84
N ASP A 42 -14.55 0.17 9.66
CA ASP A 42 -13.75 1.34 10.05
C ASP A 42 -12.75 1.06 11.17
N SER A 43 -12.81 -0.12 11.81
CA SER A 43 -11.83 -0.57 12.82
C SER A 43 -10.51 -1.07 12.21
N VAL A 44 -10.31 -0.90 10.90
CA VAL A 44 -9.02 -1.16 10.23
C VAL A 44 -8.61 0.00 9.33
N HIS A 45 -7.33 0.37 9.42
CA HIS A 45 -6.68 1.40 8.62
C HIS A 45 -5.54 0.76 7.83
N VAL A 46 -5.66 0.75 6.50
CA VAL A 46 -4.68 0.11 5.61
C VAL A 46 -3.90 1.19 4.87
N PHE A 47 -2.57 1.11 4.94
CA PHE A 47 -1.65 2.03 4.29
C PHE A 47 -0.80 1.28 3.25
N PHE A 48 -0.67 1.85 2.05
CA PHE A 48 0.23 1.33 1.03
C PHE A 48 1.60 2.01 1.11
N ALA A 49 2.65 1.20 1.06
CA ALA A 49 4.05 1.64 1.09
C ALA A 49 4.69 1.40 -0.29
N GLU A 50 5.18 2.45 -0.93
CA GLU A 50 5.84 2.37 -2.24
C GLU A 50 7.27 2.95 -2.19
N PRO A 51 8.17 2.58 -3.12
CA PRO A 51 9.47 3.23 -3.25
C PRO A 51 9.35 4.70 -3.68
N THR A 52 10.23 5.58 -3.20
CA THR A 52 10.29 7.00 -3.61
C THR A 52 10.41 7.20 -5.13
N HIS A 53 11.06 6.27 -5.82
CA HIS A 53 11.23 6.27 -7.27
C HIS A 53 10.09 5.57 -8.05
N ALA A 54 9.27 4.74 -7.39
CA ALA A 54 8.18 3.97 -8.01
C ALA A 54 6.78 4.15 -7.34
N PRO A 55 6.32 5.39 -7.01
CA PRO A 55 5.08 5.63 -6.25
C PRO A 55 3.81 5.55 -7.12
N CYS A 56 3.63 4.47 -7.88
CA CYS A 56 2.63 4.43 -8.96
C CYS A 56 1.17 4.46 -8.49
N VAL A 57 0.83 3.79 -7.39
CA VAL A 57 -0.53 3.77 -6.81
C VAL A 57 -0.80 5.04 -6.02
N THR A 58 0.19 5.56 -5.29
CA THR A 58 0.13 6.87 -4.62
C THR A 58 -0.19 7.97 -5.63
N VAL A 59 0.54 8.02 -6.75
CA VAL A 59 0.31 8.98 -7.83
C VAL A 59 -1.04 8.75 -8.51
N GLY A 60 -1.39 7.49 -8.82
CA GLY A 60 -2.66 7.15 -9.46
C GLY A 60 -3.88 7.58 -8.63
N LEU A 61 -3.86 7.34 -7.32
CA LEU A 61 -4.90 7.74 -6.38
C LEU A 61 -4.92 9.25 -6.11
N ALA A 62 -3.78 9.87 -5.80
CA ALA A 62 -3.70 11.28 -5.44
C ALA A 62 -4.06 12.24 -6.59
N SER A 63 -3.83 11.82 -7.84
CA SER A 63 -4.21 12.57 -9.04
C SER A 63 -5.65 12.30 -9.52
N GLY A 64 -6.27 11.19 -9.07
CA GLY A 64 -7.51 10.69 -9.64
C GLY A 64 -7.39 10.21 -11.11
N LEU A 65 -6.17 10.12 -11.65
CA LEU A 65 -5.91 9.65 -13.02
C LEU A 65 -5.76 8.13 -13.09
N HIS A 66 -5.53 7.46 -11.95
CA HIS A 66 -5.40 6.01 -11.82
C HIS A 66 -4.32 5.43 -12.74
N ASP A 67 -4.68 4.65 -13.77
CA ASP A 67 -3.75 4.08 -14.76
C ASP A 67 -3.39 5.05 -15.91
N LYS A 68 -3.99 6.23 -15.98
CA LYS A 68 -3.73 7.24 -17.02
C LYS A 68 -2.44 8.05 -16.76
N VAL A 69 -1.77 7.80 -15.64
CA VAL A 69 -0.49 8.42 -15.23
C VAL A 69 0.53 7.34 -14.85
N CYS A 70 1.82 7.58 -15.10
CA CYS A 70 2.94 6.80 -14.58
C CYS A 70 4.00 7.68 -13.92
N VAL A 71 4.92 7.06 -13.18
CA VAL A 71 5.96 7.78 -12.42
C VAL A 71 6.89 8.63 -13.33
N GLN A 72 7.09 8.21 -14.59
CA GLN A 72 7.83 8.99 -15.59
C GLN A 72 7.12 10.28 -16.01
N ASP A 73 5.78 10.37 -15.92
CA ASP A 73 5.03 11.61 -16.17
C ASP A 73 5.35 12.68 -15.10
N LEU A 74 5.92 12.27 -13.95
CA LEU A 74 6.43 13.13 -12.88
C LEU A 74 7.95 13.30 -12.93
N GLY A 75 8.63 12.73 -13.93
CA GLY A 75 10.10 12.76 -14.07
C GLY A 75 10.87 11.76 -13.22
N LEU A 76 10.20 10.79 -12.59
CA LEU A 76 10.83 9.69 -11.85
C LEU A 76 11.23 8.56 -12.81
N ASP A 77 12.32 7.83 -12.52
CA ASP A 77 12.83 6.79 -13.41
C ASP A 77 12.18 5.41 -13.21
N GLY A 78 11.50 5.17 -12.08
CA GLY A 78 10.90 3.88 -11.72
C GLY A 78 11.90 2.85 -11.22
N ARG A 79 13.13 3.24 -10.87
CA ARG A 79 14.20 2.33 -10.44
C ARG A 79 14.31 2.26 -8.92
N THR A 80 14.41 1.05 -8.39
CA THR A 80 14.48 0.79 -6.96
C THR A 80 15.11 -0.58 -6.71
N GLU A 81 15.81 -0.73 -5.59
CA GLU A 81 16.29 -2.02 -5.06
C GLU A 81 15.13 -2.93 -4.61
N ALA A 82 13.93 -2.38 -4.38
CA ALA A 82 12.71 -3.12 -4.12
C ALA A 82 12.07 -3.63 -5.43
N ASP A 83 12.72 -4.60 -6.07
CA ASP A 83 12.38 -5.14 -7.40
C ASP A 83 10.89 -5.51 -7.58
N GLY A 84 10.28 -6.19 -6.61
CA GLY A 84 8.86 -6.55 -6.62
C GLY A 84 7.89 -5.36 -6.54
N LEU A 85 8.40 -4.16 -6.23
CA LEU A 85 7.67 -2.89 -6.19
C LEU A 85 8.07 -1.93 -7.33
N ALA A 86 8.99 -2.32 -8.22
CA ALA A 86 9.52 -1.51 -9.33
C ALA A 86 8.50 -1.34 -10.49
N VAL A 87 7.32 -0.83 -10.16
CA VAL A 87 6.18 -0.68 -11.07
C VAL A 87 5.96 0.80 -11.37
N SER A 88 5.90 1.13 -12.66
CA SER A 88 5.77 2.53 -13.09
C SER A 88 4.33 3.03 -13.20
N ARG A 89 3.34 2.15 -13.37
CA ARG A 89 1.93 2.50 -13.63
C ARG A 89 1.02 1.58 -12.83
N ALA A 90 0.09 2.15 -12.08
CA ALA A 90 -0.86 1.40 -11.25
C ALA A 90 -1.88 0.62 -12.08
N SER A 91 -2.51 -0.40 -11.48
CA SER A 91 -3.73 -0.98 -12.03
C SER A 91 -4.92 -0.04 -11.81
N GLY A 92 -5.59 0.38 -12.89
CA GLY A 92 -6.76 1.26 -12.82
C GLY A 92 -7.90 0.64 -12.00
N LEU A 93 -8.23 -0.62 -12.27
CA LEU A 93 -9.21 -1.41 -11.51
C LEU A 93 -8.90 -1.45 -10.01
N VAL A 94 -7.63 -1.57 -9.62
CA VAL A 94 -7.26 -1.51 -8.20
C VAL A 94 -7.48 -0.12 -7.64
N CYS A 95 -7.06 0.93 -8.34
CA CYS A 95 -7.25 2.31 -7.89
C CYS A 95 -8.73 2.61 -7.67
N GLU A 96 -9.60 2.26 -8.63
CA GLU A 96 -11.06 2.38 -8.50
C GLU A 96 -11.61 1.59 -7.30
N MET A 97 -11.13 0.36 -7.07
CA MET A 97 -11.58 -0.50 -5.99
C MET A 97 -11.15 -0.03 -4.59
N VAL A 98 -9.94 0.55 -4.45
CA VAL A 98 -9.38 0.94 -3.15
C VAL A 98 -9.59 2.41 -2.80
N GLN A 99 -10.03 3.24 -3.75
CA GLN A 99 -10.31 4.66 -3.53
C GLN A 99 -11.43 4.83 -2.48
N GLY A 100 -11.09 5.43 -1.35
CA GLY A 100 -12.00 5.57 -0.19
C GLY A 100 -12.01 4.36 0.77
N LEU A 101 -11.32 3.26 0.44
CA LEU A 101 -11.08 2.13 1.36
C LEU A 101 -9.70 2.21 2.02
N VAL A 102 -8.67 2.62 1.27
CA VAL A 102 -7.30 2.81 1.76
C VAL A 102 -7.24 4.05 2.67
N ALA A 103 -6.54 3.95 3.80
CA ALA A 103 -6.39 5.04 4.77
C ALA A 103 -5.31 6.06 4.35
N GLY A 104 -4.37 5.66 3.50
CA GLY A 104 -3.38 6.52 2.89
C GLY A 104 -2.31 5.74 2.13
N CYS A 105 -1.44 6.47 1.43
CA CYS A 105 -0.26 5.90 0.78
C CYS A 105 0.96 6.75 1.16
N PHE A 106 2.13 6.14 1.25
CA PHE A 106 3.37 6.82 1.59
C PHE A 106 4.56 6.19 0.85
N THR A 107 5.63 6.97 0.71
CA THR A 107 6.87 6.53 0.07
C THR A 107 7.97 6.25 1.09
N VAL A 108 8.85 5.31 0.76
CA VAL A 108 10.06 4.99 1.51
C VAL A 108 11.24 4.98 0.55
N ASP A 109 12.39 5.49 1.00
CA ASP A 109 13.62 5.49 0.23
C ASP A 109 14.33 4.13 0.31
N ASP A 110 15.04 3.73 -0.75
CA ASP A 110 15.78 2.46 -0.79
C ASP A 110 16.82 2.34 0.32
N GLN A 111 17.50 3.44 0.68
CA GLN A 111 18.46 3.43 1.80
C GLN A 111 17.75 3.13 3.13
N GLU A 112 16.55 3.67 3.33
CA GLU A 112 15.72 3.45 4.52
C GLU A 112 15.13 2.04 4.54
N LEU A 113 14.75 1.48 3.39
CA LEU A 113 14.34 0.08 3.26
C LEU A 113 15.49 -0.88 3.63
N LEU A 114 16.71 -0.62 3.14
CA LEU A 114 17.90 -1.44 3.45
C LEU A 114 18.31 -1.33 4.94
N VAL A 115 18.22 -0.12 5.53
CA VAL A 115 18.44 0.08 6.97
C VAL A 115 17.41 -0.70 7.81
N ARG A 116 16.14 -0.70 7.42
CA ARG A 116 15.08 -1.46 8.10
C ARG A 116 15.23 -2.96 7.93
N LEU A 117 15.64 -3.43 6.75
CA LEU A 117 15.97 -4.85 6.53
C LEU A 117 17.08 -5.31 7.48
N GLY A 118 18.12 -4.49 7.66
CA GLY A 118 19.21 -4.72 8.62
C GLY A 118 18.83 -4.62 10.10
N GLN A 119 17.57 -4.29 10.43
CA GLN A 119 17.01 -4.28 11.80
C GLN A 119 16.08 -5.48 12.06
N LEU A 120 15.77 -6.29 11.04
CA LEU A 120 14.89 -7.47 11.13
C LEU A 120 15.67 -8.79 11.25
N VAL A 121 17.00 -8.74 11.33
CA VAL A 121 17.94 -9.88 11.31
C VAL A 121 18.90 -9.87 12.48
#